data_AF-A0A8H9GXN4-F1
#
_entry.id   AF-A0A8H9GXN4-F1
#
_cell.length_a   1.000
_cell.length_b   1.000
_cell.length_c   1.000
_cell.angle_alpha   90.00
_cell.angle_beta   90.00
_cell.angle_gamma   90.00
#
_symmetry.space_group_name_H-M   'P 1'
#
loop_
_entity.id
_entity.type
_entity.pdbx_description
1 polymer ?
#
loop_
_entity_poly.entity_id
_entity_poly.type
_entity_poly.pdbx_seq_one_letter_code
_entity_poly.pdbx_strand_id
1 'polypeptide(L)' 'MAEEFGIAKGTARRVINELLKAGDVYTVLGKGTFVADPETGGPPRRDTEDE' A
#
# COMPACT_ATOMS: atom_id res chain seq x y z
N MET A 1 -1.29 -11.74 3.88
CA MET A 1 -0.14 -10.82 4.06
C MET A 1 1.13 -11.49 4.59
N ALA A 2 1.47 -11.47 5.88
CA ALA A 2 2.80 -11.97 6.31
C ALA A 2 3.02 -13.47 5.99
N GLU A 3 2.01 -14.31 6.23
CA GLU A 3 2.03 -15.75 5.94
C GLU A 3 2.08 -16.05 4.43
N GLU A 4 1.39 -15.25 3.62
CA GLU A 4 1.35 -15.36 2.16
C GLU A 4 2.71 -15.13 1.51
N PHE A 5 3.51 -14.22 2.07
CA PHE A 5 4.89 -13.99 1.64
C PHE A 5 5.92 -14.85 2.40
N GLY A 6 5.49 -15.72 3.32
CA GLY A 6 6.39 -16.53 4.14
C GLY A 6 7.32 -15.72 5.05
N ILE A 7 6.93 -14.50 5.43
CA ILE A 7 7.76 -13.58 6.23
C ILE A 7 7.21 -13.40 7.65
N ALA A 8 8.12 -13.05 8.57
CA ALA A 8 7.71 -12.64 9.91
C ALA A 8 6.83 -11.39 9.87
N LYS A 9 5.84 -11.29 10.78
CA LYS A 9 4.94 -10.13 10.90
C LYS A 9 5.68 -8.80 11.05
N GLY A 10 6.78 -8.79 11.80
CA GLY A 10 7.64 -7.61 11.96
C GLY A 10 8.28 -7.17 10.64
N THR A 11 8.67 -8.11 9.80
CA THR A 11 9.20 -7.84 8.45
C THR A 11 8.12 -7.25 7.56
N ALA A 12 6.92 -7.85 7.55
CA ALA A 12 5.79 -7.31 6.79
C ALA A 12 5.49 -5.85 7.19
N ARG A 13 5.52 -5.53 8.49
CA ARG A 13 5.31 -4.16 8.97
C ARG A 13 6.40 -3.21 8.50
N ARG A 14 7.66 -3.63 8.50
CA ARG A 14 8.78 -2.82 7.98
C ARG A 14 8.62 -2.55 6.49
N VAL A 15 8.30 -3.56 5.69
CA VAL A 15 8.05 -3.41 4.25
C VAL A 15 6.97 -2.38 3.98
N ILE A 16 5.82 -2.46 4.68
CA ILE A 16 4.75 -1.47 4.53
C ILE A 16 5.21 -0.06 4.87
N ASN A 17 6.00 0.10 5.94
CA ASN A 17 6.53 1.42 6.30
C ASN A 17 7.49 1.97 5.24
N GLU A 18 8.32 1.12 4.62
CA GLU A 18 9.21 1.55 3.54
C GLU A 18 8.43 1.92 2.28
N LEU A 19 7.40 1.15 1.91
CA LEU A 19 6.51 1.49 0.79
C LEU A 19 5.76 2.82 1.03
N LEU A 20 5.30 3.06 2.27
CA LEU A 20 4.66 4.34 2.64
C LEU A 20 5.62 5.52 2.52
N LYS A 21 6.91 5.33 2.86
CA LYS A 21 7.93 6.37 2.71
C LYS A 21 8.28 6.64 1.24
N ALA A 22 8.29 5.58 0.42
CA ALA A 22 8.55 5.70 -1.01
C ALA A 22 7.38 6.35 -1.77
N GLY A 23 6.18 6.35 -1.18
CA GLY A 23 4.97 6.84 -1.84
C GLY A 23 4.30 5.79 -2.73
N ASP A 24 4.74 4.54 -2.68
CA ASP A 24 4.17 3.42 -3.46
C ASP A 24 2.81 2.96 -2.92
N VAL A 25 2.54 3.26 -1.65
CA VAL A 25 1.27 2.96 -0.99
C VAL A 25 0.84 4.12 -0.10
N TYR A 26 -0.45 4.20 0.20
CA TYR A 26 -1.02 5.17 1.14
C TYR A 26 -1.99 4.48 2.10
N THR A 27 -2.18 5.06 3.30
CA THR A 27 -3.09 4.50 4.31
C THR A 27 -4.31 5.39 4.49
N VAL A 28 -5.49 4.77 4.48
CA VAL A 28 -6.76 5.42 4.82
C VAL A 28 -7.18 4.93 6.20
N LEU A 29 -7.33 5.88 7.13
CA LEU A 29 -7.73 5.58 8.50
C LEU A 29 -9.04 4.77 8.52
N GLY A 30 -9.03 3.64 9.23
CA GLY A 30 -10.19 2.74 9.34
C GLY A 30 -10.48 1.89 8.10
N LYS A 31 -9.74 2.03 7.00
CA LYS A 31 -9.93 1.24 5.77
C LYS A 31 -8.72 0.38 5.38
N GLY A 32 -7.52 0.76 5.82
CA GLY A 32 -6.29 0.00 5.56
C GLY A 32 -5.35 0.71 4.60
N THR A 33 -4.44 -0.06 3.99
CA THR A 33 -3.37 0.44 3.12
C THR A 33 -3.64 0.02 1.69
N PHE A 34 -3.46 0.95 0.74
CA PHE A 34 -3.77 0.81 -0.68
C PHE A 34 -2.55 1.19 -1.53
N VAL A 35 -2.47 0.64 -2.74
CA VAL A 35 -1.43 0.99 -3.72
C VAL A 35 -1.68 2.41 -4.24
N ALA A 36 -0.63 3.21 -4.27
CA ALA A 36 -0.68 4.57 -4.78
C ALA A 36 -0.52 4.59 -6.29
N ASP A 37 -1.01 5.65 -6.92
CA ASP A 37 -0.73 5.94 -8.31
C ASP A 37 0.76 6.30 -8.48
N PRO A 38 1.47 5.67 -9.42
CA PRO A 38 2.92 5.80 -9.55
C PRO A 38 3.35 7.20 -10.04
N GLU A 39 2.45 7.99 -10.62
CA GLU A 39 2.76 9.36 -11.05
C GLU A 39 2.56 10.37 -9.91
N THR A 40 1.59 10.12 -9.03
CA THR A 40 1.12 11.09 -8.03
C THR A 40 1.48 10.73 -6.58
N GLY A 41 1.86 9.47 -6.31
CA GLY A 41 2.15 8.96 -4.97
C GLY A 41 0.95 8.99 -4.02
N GLY A 42 -0.25 9.12 -4.58
CA GLY A 42 -1.51 9.31 -3.85
C GLY A 42 -2.59 8.35 -4.32
N PRO A 43 -3.84 8.54 -3.86
CA PRO A 43 -4.95 7.78 -4.41
C PRO A 43 -4.99 7.96 -5.94
N PRO A 44 -5.21 6.89 -6.72
CA PRO A 44 -5.32 7.00 -8.16
C PRO A 44 -6.38 8.02 -8.53
N ARG A 45 -6.08 8.84 -9.55
CA ARG A 45 -7.11 9.66 -10.17
C ARG A 45 -8.16 8.67 -10.65
N ARG A 46 -9.41 8.87 -10.20
CA ARG A 46 -10.52 7.98 -10.56
C ARG A 46 -10.81 8.12 -12.05
N ASP A 47 -10.08 7.39 -12.85
CA ASP A 47 -10.62 6.82 -14.06
C ASP A 47 -11.47 5.67 -13.53
N THR A 48 -12.78 5.90 -13.49
CA THR A 48 -13.72 4.86 -13.08
C THR A 48 -13.60 3.74 -14.09
N GLU A 49 -12.97 2.61 -13.77
CA GLU A 49 -13.17 1.31 -14.40
C GLU A 49 -12.19 0.28 -13.83
N ASP A 50 -12.71 -0.58 -12.95
CA ASP A 50 -12.38 -2.02 -12.91
C ASP A 50 -13.56 -2.68 -12.16
N GLU A 51 -14.54 -3.13 -12.97
CA GLU A 51 -15.72 -4.01 -12.75
C GLU A 51 -16.52 -3.97 -11.43
#